data_AF-A0A3D1G0L4-F1
#
_entry.id   AF-A0A3D1G0L4-F1
#
_cell.length_a   1.000
_cell.length_b   1.000
_cell.length_c   1.000
_cell.angle_alpha   90.00
_cell.angle_beta   90.00
_cell.angle_gamma   90.00
#
_symmetry.space_group_name_H-M   'P 1'
#
loop_
_entity.id
_entity.type
_entity.pdbx_description
1 polymer ?
#
loop_
_entity_poly.entity_id
_entity_poly.type
_entity_poly.pdbx_seq_one_letter_code
_entity_poly.pdbx_strand_id
1 'polypeptide(L)'
;VAGRLLRRVRDITAVAGNDVVDAAAADAALKQLGVDRSGMDAMDRRYLGCLAENYGGGPVGVETLAAVLAEQRDVLEEVIEPYLMQTGHLMRTPRGRCLSRSGWAYIGMEPPKGAQFDLFNAGSEGDGANPDVNGPDGDSNDAS
;
A
#
# COMPACT_ATOMS: atom_id res chain seq x y z
N VAL A 1 -3.01 -16.26 -6.59
CA VAL A 1 -3.97 -15.33 -7.22
C VAL A 1 -4.55 -15.86 -8.53
N ALA A 2 -3.73 -16.16 -9.55
CA ALA A 2 -4.21 -16.63 -10.87
C ALA A 2 -5.14 -17.86 -10.82
N GLY A 3 -4.85 -18.86 -9.98
CA GLY A 3 -5.71 -20.04 -9.83
C GLY A 3 -7.10 -19.77 -9.23
N ARG A 4 -7.24 -18.73 -8.38
CA ARG A 4 -8.54 -18.34 -7.79
C ARG A 4 -9.43 -17.68 -8.83
N LEU A 5 -8.84 -16.77 -9.63
CA LEU A 5 -9.55 -16.08 -10.72
C LEU A 5 -9.98 -17.06 -11.80
N LEU A 6 -9.08 -17.97 -12.22
CA LEU A 6 -9.42 -19.03 -13.19
C LEU A 6 -10.58 -19.91 -12.72
N ARG A 7 -10.60 -20.30 -11.44
CA ARG A 7 -11.70 -21.10 -10.88
C ARG A 7 -13.03 -20.33 -10.91
N ARG A 8 -13.03 -19.07 -10.47
CA ARG A 8 -14.24 -18.21 -10.49
C ARG A 8 -14.74 -17.92 -11.91
N VAL A 9 -13.85 -17.63 -12.84
CA VAL A 9 -14.20 -17.43 -14.26
C VAL A 9 -14.84 -18.69 -14.82
N ARG A 10 -14.20 -19.86 -14.60
CA ARG A 10 -14.74 -21.16 -15.03
C ARG A 10 -16.12 -21.44 -14.43
N ASP A 11 -16.30 -21.19 -13.13
CA ASP A 11 -17.57 -21.47 -12.45
C ASP A 11 -18.70 -20.55 -12.98
N ILE A 12 -18.39 -19.29 -13.30
CA ILE A 12 -19.35 -18.35 -13.92
C ILE A 12 -19.68 -18.75 -15.37
N THR A 13 -18.68 -19.11 -16.18
CA THR A 13 -18.90 -19.53 -17.56
C THR A 13 -19.66 -20.86 -17.65
N ALA A 14 -19.44 -21.76 -16.70
CA ALA A 14 -20.18 -23.01 -16.60
C ALA A 14 -21.66 -22.79 -16.28
N VAL A 15 -21.99 -21.85 -15.36
CA VAL A 15 -23.39 -21.47 -15.07
C VAL A 15 -24.04 -20.76 -16.26
N ALA A 16 -23.27 -20.03 -17.06
CA ALA A 16 -23.74 -19.39 -18.29
C ALA A 16 -23.98 -20.38 -19.45
N GLY A 17 -23.68 -21.67 -19.28
CA GLY A 17 -23.89 -22.71 -20.29
C GLY A 17 -22.81 -22.81 -21.36
N ASN A 18 -21.63 -22.22 -21.15
CA ASN A 18 -20.51 -22.32 -22.07
C ASN A 18 -19.60 -23.50 -21.70
N ASP A 19 -19.53 -24.53 -22.55
CA ASP A 19 -18.60 -25.65 -22.41
C ASP A 19 -17.15 -25.27 -22.73
N VAL A 20 -16.94 -24.20 -23.51
CA VAL A 20 -15.62 -23.69 -23.91
C VAL A 20 -15.47 -22.24 -23.44
N VAL A 21 -14.44 -21.98 -22.64
CA VAL A 21 -14.09 -20.62 -22.19
C VAL A 21 -13.29 -19.94 -23.30
N ASP A 22 -13.97 -19.15 -24.13
CA ASP A 22 -13.31 -18.27 -25.10
C ASP A 22 -12.90 -16.92 -24.45
N ALA A 23 -12.12 -16.12 -25.18
CA ALA A 23 -11.65 -14.83 -24.66
C ALA A 23 -12.80 -13.85 -24.35
N ALA A 24 -13.92 -13.94 -25.08
CA ALA A 24 -15.09 -13.08 -24.88
C ALA A 24 -15.86 -13.47 -23.60
N ALA A 25 -16.04 -14.76 -23.35
CA ALA A 25 -16.66 -15.31 -22.15
C ALA A 25 -15.79 -15.06 -20.91
N ALA A 26 -14.46 -15.18 -21.05
CA ALA A 26 -13.53 -14.80 -19.98
C ALA A 26 -13.62 -13.30 -19.66
N ASP A 27 -13.65 -12.43 -20.67
CA ASP A 27 -13.76 -10.97 -20.47
C ASP A 27 -15.13 -10.59 -19.86
N ALA A 28 -16.21 -11.24 -20.28
CA ALA A 28 -17.54 -11.07 -19.69
C ALA A 28 -17.58 -11.52 -18.22
N ALA A 29 -17.02 -12.69 -17.90
CA ALA A 29 -16.95 -13.20 -16.53
C ALA A 29 -16.05 -12.33 -15.64
N LEU A 30 -14.91 -11.84 -16.15
CA LEU A 30 -14.02 -10.92 -15.42
C LEU A 30 -14.68 -9.57 -15.14
N LYS A 31 -15.43 -9.01 -16.11
CA LYS A 31 -16.26 -7.82 -15.89
C LYS A 31 -17.34 -8.05 -14.84
N GLN A 32 -18.00 -9.22 -14.87
CA GLN A 32 -19.01 -9.60 -13.89
C GLN A 32 -18.41 -9.80 -12.48
N LEU A 33 -17.15 -10.24 -12.40
CA LEU A 33 -16.37 -10.32 -11.17
C LEU A 33 -15.83 -8.95 -10.69
N GLY A 34 -16.04 -7.88 -11.46
CA GLY A 34 -15.54 -6.55 -11.15
C GLY A 34 -14.02 -6.44 -11.23
N VAL A 35 -13.37 -7.30 -12.01
CA VAL A 35 -11.93 -7.30 -12.25
C VAL A 35 -11.59 -6.31 -13.35
N ASP A 36 -10.71 -5.36 -13.04
CA ASP A 36 -10.20 -4.37 -14.00
C ASP A 36 -9.17 -5.00 -14.95
N ARG A 37 -8.85 -4.30 -16.05
CA ARG A 37 -7.85 -4.73 -17.05
C ARG A 37 -6.46 -4.97 -16.46
N SER A 38 -6.14 -4.35 -15.32
CA SER A 38 -4.91 -4.58 -14.57
C SER A 38 -4.91 -5.89 -13.76
N GLY A 39 -6.07 -6.56 -13.63
CA GLY A 39 -6.24 -7.76 -12.80
C GLY A 39 -6.68 -7.47 -11.36
N MET A 40 -6.91 -6.20 -11.01
CA MET A 40 -7.42 -5.80 -9.70
C MET A 40 -8.91 -6.08 -9.56
N ASP A 41 -9.29 -6.72 -8.46
CA ASP A 41 -10.68 -6.97 -8.16
C ASP A 41 -11.36 -5.74 -7.49
N ALA A 42 -12.67 -5.83 -7.27
CA ALA A 42 -13.41 -4.75 -6.60
C ALA A 42 -12.95 -4.55 -5.14
N MET A 43 -12.43 -5.59 -4.49
CA MET A 43 -11.97 -5.53 -3.11
C MET A 43 -10.61 -4.82 -3.01
N ASP A 44 -9.70 -5.12 -3.93
CA ASP A 44 -8.40 -4.45 -4.11
C ASP A 44 -8.58 -2.93 -4.26
N ARG A 45 -9.52 -2.53 -5.13
CA ARG A 45 -9.84 -1.11 -5.35
C ARG A 45 -10.41 -0.44 -4.11
N ARG A 46 -11.32 -1.10 -3.41
CA ARG A 46 -11.86 -0.61 -2.13
C ARG A 46 -10.79 -0.52 -1.04
N TYR A 47 -9.86 -1.48 -1.00
CA TYR A 47 -8.73 -1.47 -0.06
C TYR A 47 -7.85 -0.25 -0.30
N LEU A 48 -7.39 -0.06 -1.53
CA LEU A 48 -6.54 1.07 -1.90
C LEU A 48 -7.28 2.41 -1.74
N GLY A 49 -8.54 2.50 -2.17
CA GLY A 49 -9.38 3.68 -2.00
C GLY A 49 -9.56 4.04 -0.53
N CYS A 50 -9.80 3.06 0.35
CA CYS A 50 -9.89 3.28 1.79
C CYS A 50 -8.60 3.87 2.35
N LEU A 51 -7.42 3.37 1.97
CA LEU A 51 -6.15 3.96 2.40
C LEU A 51 -5.97 5.41 1.90
N ALA A 52 -6.37 5.71 0.66
CA ALA A 52 -6.20 7.03 0.07
C ALA A 52 -7.17 8.05 0.67
N GLU A 53 -8.46 7.73 0.67
CA GLU A 53 -9.54 8.65 1.04
C GLU A 53 -9.64 8.83 2.56
N ASN A 54 -9.59 7.74 3.32
CA ASN A 54 -9.82 7.81 4.77
C ASN A 54 -8.56 8.14 5.55
N TYR A 55 -7.40 7.74 5.04
CA TYR A 55 -6.13 7.81 5.79
C TYR A 55 -5.02 8.58 5.06
N GLY A 56 -5.32 9.21 3.92
CA GLY A 56 -4.35 10.03 3.19
C GLY A 56 -3.08 9.29 2.78
N GLY A 57 -3.14 7.97 2.59
CA GLY A 57 -1.99 7.15 2.22
C GLY A 57 -1.37 6.32 3.33
N GLY A 58 -1.85 6.40 4.58
CA GLY A 58 -1.36 5.62 5.72
C GLY A 58 -0.37 6.38 6.62
N PRO A 59 0.22 5.73 7.66
CA PRO A 59 0.16 4.29 7.99
C PRO A 59 -1.11 3.85 8.73
N VAL A 60 -1.70 2.72 8.29
CA VAL A 60 -2.92 2.14 8.90
C VAL A 60 -2.68 0.71 9.39
N GLY A 61 -3.18 0.37 10.58
CA GLY A 61 -3.17 -1.00 11.08
C GLY A 61 -4.12 -1.91 10.29
N VAL A 62 -3.76 -3.19 10.15
CA VAL A 62 -4.62 -4.15 9.42
C VAL A 62 -5.94 -4.40 10.13
N GLU A 63 -5.98 -4.31 11.46
CA GLU A 63 -7.21 -4.45 12.24
C GLU A 63 -8.20 -3.32 11.91
N THR A 64 -7.69 -2.11 11.71
CA THR A 64 -8.50 -0.96 11.29
C THR A 64 -9.01 -1.14 9.85
N LEU A 65 -8.15 -1.62 8.94
CA LEU A 65 -8.56 -1.90 7.56
C LEU A 65 -9.60 -3.02 7.50
N ALA A 66 -9.41 -4.08 8.29
CA ALA A 66 -10.37 -5.18 8.44
C ALA A 66 -11.74 -4.67 8.91
N ALA A 67 -11.75 -3.80 9.93
CA ALA A 67 -12.98 -3.21 10.45
C ALA A 67 -13.71 -2.34 9.41
N VAL A 68 -12.98 -1.50 8.67
CA VAL A 68 -13.59 -0.60 7.66
C VAL A 68 -14.06 -1.36 6.42
N LEU A 69 -13.30 -2.37 5.99
CA LEU A 69 -13.64 -3.17 4.81
C LEU A 69 -14.69 -4.26 5.11
N ALA A 70 -15.02 -4.45 6.39
CA ALA A 70 -15.88 -5.53 6.90
C ALA A 70 -15.38 -6.92 6.49
N GLU A 71 -14.05 -7.09 6.50
CA GLU A 71 -13.36 -8.31 6.10
C GLU A 71 -12.44 -8.82 7.20
N GLN A 72 -12.13 -10.11 7.16
CA GLN A 72 -11.21 -10.70 8.14
C GLN A 72 -9.76 -10.29 7.87
N ARG A 73 -9.00 -10.00 8.93
CA ARG A 73 -7.58 -9.68 8.84
C ARG A 73 -6.80 -10.73 8.04
N ASP A 74 -7.03 -12.00 8.33
CA ASP A 74 -6.30 -13.11 7.71
C ASP A 74 -6.57 -13.17 6.20
N VAL A 75 -7.79 -12.84 5.76
CA VAL A 75 -8.13 -12.71 4.34
C VAL A 75 -7.37 -11.55 3.70
N LEU A 76 -7.27 -10.41 4.38
CA LEU A 76 -6.49 -9.28 3.87
C LEU A 76 -5.01 -9.65 3.72
N GLU A 77 -4.37 -10.20 4.76
CA GLU A 77 -2.93 -10.49 4.79
C GLU A 77 -2.53 -11.66 3.88
N GLU A 78 -3.31 -12.73 3.85
CA GLU A 78 -2.93 -13.95 3.12
C GLU A 78 -3.40 -13.96 1.66
N VAL A 79 -4.43 -13.17 1.34
CA VAL A 79 -5.12 -13.28 0.04
C VAL A 79 -5.02 -12.01 -0.79
N ILE A 80 -5.21 -10.84 -0.19
CA ILE A 80 -5.31 -9.55 -0.92
C ILE A 80 -3.94 -8.86 -0.97
N GLU A 81 -3.32 -8.64 0.18
CA GLU A 81 -2.05 -7.93 0.32
C GLU A 81 -0.91 -8.47 -0.57
N PRO A 82 -0.74 -9.80 -0.78
CA PRO A 82 0.35 -10.32 -1.61
C PRO A 82 0.31 -9.78 -3.05
N TYR A 83 -0.88 -9.60 -3.62
CA TYR A 83 -1.04 -9.08 -4.97
C TYR A 83 -0.77 -7.57 -5.05
N LEU A 84 -1.31 -6.81 -4.09
CA LEU A 84 -1.12 -5.36 -3.99
C LEU A 84 0.35 -4.98 -3.74
N MET A 85 1.08 -5.81 -2.98
CA MET A 85 2.51 -5.64 -2.77
C MET A 85 3.32 -6.06 -4.01
N GLN A 86 2.95 -7.15 -4.69
CA GLN A 86 3.67 -7.61 -5.90
C GLN A 86 3.57 -6.60 -7.05
N THR A 87 2.40 -6.00 -7.23
CA THR A 87 2.17 -4.91 -8.21
C THR A 87 2.77 -3.58 -7.77
N GLY A 88 3.24 -3.50 -6.52
CA GLY A 88 3.90 -2.35 -5.94
C GLY A 88 2.96 -1.23 -5.53
N HIS A 89 1.63 -1.43 -5.50
CA HIS A 89 0.65 -0.41 -5.10
C HIS A 89 0.57 -0.20 -3.58
N LEU A 90 0.96 -1.21 -2.80
CA LEU A 90 0.92 -1.21 -1.34
C LEU A 90 2.31 -1.46 -0.74
N MET A 91 2.65 -0.76 0.33
CA MET A 91 3.87 -0.95 1.10
C MET A 91 3.55 -1.32 2.55
N ARG A 92 4.22 -2.35 3.07
CA ARG A 92 4.16 -2.74 4.48
C ARG A 92 5.26 -2.03 5.26
N THR A 93 4.88 -1.36 6.34
CA THR A 93 5.80 -0.69 7.27
C THR A 93 5.58 -1.23 8.69
N PRO A 94 6.54 -1.05 9.62
CA PRO A 94 6.33 -1.42 11.03
C PRO A 94 5.14 -0.72 11.68
N ARG A 95 4.76 0.46 11.17
CA ARG A 95 3.64 1.27 11.68
C ARG A 95 2.30 0.90 11.05
N GLY A 96 2.28 0.10 9.99
CA GLY A 96 1.07 -0.26 9.26
C GLY A 96 1.27 -0.32 7.75
N ARG A 97 0.16 -0.24 7.03
CA ARG A 97 0.12 -0.27 5.57
C ARG A 97 0.06 1.14 5.01
N CYS A 98 0.82 1.38 3.97
CA CYS A 98 0.89 2.67 3.27
C CYS A 98 0.71 2.48 1.77
N LEU A 99 0.06 3.44 1.12
CA LEU A 99 -0.02 3.51 -0.33
C LEU A 99 1.35 3.88 -0.91
N SER A 100 1.73 3.19 -1.98
CA SER A 100 2.90 3.59 -2.77
C SER A 100 2.54 4.68 -3.78
N ARG A 101 3.55 5.27 -4.41
CA ARG A 101 3.35 6.20 -5.54
C ARG A 101 2.55 5.58 -6.70
N SER A 102 2.76 4.30 -7.00
CA SER A 102 1.99 3.64 -8.06
C SER A 102 0.55 3.37 -7.62
N GLY A 103 0.31 3.13 -6.33
CA GLY A 103 -1.05 3.03 -5.77
C GLY A 103 -1.83 4.33 -5.91
N TRP A 104 -1.21 5.47 -5.58
CA TRP A 104 -1.78 6.80 -5.80
C TRP A 104 -2.12 7.05 -7.28
N ALA A 105 -1.18 6.74 -8.18
CA ALA A 105 -1.39 6.86 -9.63
C ALA A 105 -2.53 5.96 -10.13
N TYR A 106 -2.67 4.76 -9.57
CA TYR A 106 -3.75 3.83 -9.93
C TYR A 106 -5.13 4.34 -9.52
N ILE A 107 -5.26 4.94 -8.33
CA ILE A 107 -6.52 5.55 -7.85
C ILE A 107 -6.81 6.87 -8.61
N GLY A 108 -5.81 7.44 -9.28
CA GLY A 108 -5.95 8.74 -9.96
C GLY A 108 -5.94 9.93 -8.99
N MET A 109 -5.42 9.73 -7.77
CA MET A 109 -5.29 10.78 -6.77
C MET A 109 -3.83 11.23 -6.66
N GLU A 110 -3.63 12.52 -6.36
CA GLU A 110 -2.29 13.06 -6.20
C GLU A 110 -1.76 12.74 -4.79
N PRO A 111 -0.56 12.15 -4.67
CA PRO A 111 -0.01 11.85 -3.36
C PRO A 111 0.18 13.15 -2.57
N PRO A 112 -0.14 13.17 -1.26
CA PRO A 112 0.13 14.33 -0.43
C PRO A 112 1.61 14.71 -0.54
N LYS A 113 1.92 16.00 -0.71
CA LYS A 113 3.30 16.51 -0.69
C LYS A 113 3.89 16.23 0.69
N GLY A 114 4.61 15.12 0.84
CA GLY A 114 5.11 14.61 2.12
C GLY A 114 4.76 13.15 2.43
N ALA A 115 3.91 12.49 1.64
CA ALA A 115 3.56 11.07 1.79
C ALA A 115 4.67 10.09 1.38
N GLN A 116 5.87 10.60 1.09
CA GLN A 116 7.11 9.83 1.16
C GLN A 116 7.53 9.73 2.64
N PHE A 117 6.63 9.23 3.50
CA PHE A 117 6.84 9.16 4.94
C PHE A 117 7.99 8.17 5.18
N ASP A 118 9.19 8.73 5.34
CA ASP A 118 10.43 8.07 5.74
C ASP A 118 10.90 6.89 4.88
N LEU A 119 11.41 7.20 3.68
CA LEU A 119 12.50 6.38 3.12
C LEU A 119 13.77 6.42 4.02
N PHE A 120 13.76 7.18 5.13
CA PHE A 120 14.93 7.65 5.87
C PHE A 120 14.75 7.88 7.38
N ASN A 121 13.88 7.16 8.11
CA ASN A 121 14.06 7.15 9.58
C ASN A 121 15.14 6.11 9.91
N ALA A 122 16.36 6.59 9.74
CA ALA A 122 17.66 5.95 9.76
C ALA A 122 17.79 4.76 10.71
N GLY A 123 18.31 3.65 10.17
CA GLY A 123 19.02 2.69 10.99
C GLY A 123 20.14 3.39 11.76
N SER A 124 20.28 3.02 13.03
CA SER A 124 21.50 3.08 13.85
C SER A 124 22.65 3.95 13.33
N GLU A 125 22.88 5.09 14.00
CA GLU A 125 24.23 5.52 14.35
C GLU A 125 24.13 6.45 15.56
N GLY A 126 24.38 5.87 16.74
CA GLY A 126 24.94 6.67 17.82
C GLY A 126 26.38 6.97 17.44
N ASP A 127 26.70 8.25 17.31
CA ASP A 127 28.07 8.72 17.52
C ASP A 127 28.00 9.96 18.40
N GLY A 128 28.49 9.79 19.62
CA GLY A 128 28.65 10.87 20.56
C GLY A 128 29.97 11.57 20.27
N ALA A 129 29.90 12.83 19.85
CA ALA A 129 31.00 13.76 20.04
C ALA A 129 30.44 15.18 19.94
N ASN A 130 30.20 15.80 21.09
CA ASN A 130 30.26 17.25 21.16
C ASN A 130 31.23 17.65 22.28
N PRO A 131 32.54 17.75 22.00
CA PRO A 131 33.47 18.39 22.90
C PRO A 131 34.11 19.57 22.18
N ASP A 132 33.40 20.68 22.01
CA ASP A 132 34.04 21.96 21.71
C ASP A 132 33.40 23.06 22.57
N VAL A 133 33.92 23.18 23.80
CA VAL A 133 34.81 24.27 24.25
C VAL A 133 34.17 25.65 24.25
N ASN A 134 33.72 26.08 25.43
CA ASN A 134 33.76 27.49 25.82
C ASN A 134 34.01 27.55 27.32
N GLY A 135 35.28 27.38 27.70
CA GLY A 135 35.77 27.85 28.99
C GLY A 135 35.95 29.38 28.92
N PRO A 136 35.51 30.15 29.93
CA PRO A 136 35.72 31.58 29.97
C PRO A 136 37.02 31.89 30.73
N ASP A 137 38.14 31.93 30.04
CA ASP A 137 39.41 32.49 30.54
C ASP A 137 40.07 33.16 29.33
N GLY A 138 40.04 34.50 29.17
CA GLY A 138 40.74 35.45 30.03
C GLY A 138 41.95 35.94 29.24
N ASP A 139 41.96 37.18 28.75
CA ASP A 139 43.06 38.08 29.08
C ASP A 139 42.84 39.54 28.62
N SER A 140 43.32 40.38 29.51
CA SER A 140 43.70 41.78 29.38
C SER A 140 44.36 42.17 28.05
N ASN A 141 44.05 43.37 27.53
CA ASN A 141 45.13 44.26 27.14
C ASN A 141 44.75 45.75 27.17
N ASP A 142 45.73 46.49 27.66
CA ASP A 142 45.88 47.91 27.90
C ASP A 142 45.99 48.75 26.61
N ALA A 143 46.04 50.07 26.82
CA ALA A 143 46.63 51.12 25.97
C ALA A 143 45.76 51.82 24.90
N SER A 144 45.20 52.98 25.26
CA SER A 144 45.75 54.32 24.96
C SER A 144 44.75 55.44 25.28
#